data_AF-A0A3D3F5M8-F1
#
_entry.id   AF-A0A3D3F5M8-F1
#
_cell.length_a   1.000
_cell.length_b   1.000
_cell.length_c   1.000
_cell.angle_alpha   90.00
_cell.angle_beta   90.00
_cell.angle_gamma   90.00
#
_symmetry.space_group_name_H-M   'P 1'
#
loop_
_entity.id
_entity.type
_entity.pdbx_description
1 polymer ?
#
loop_
_entity_poly.entity_id
_entity_poly.type
_entity_poly.pdbx_seq_one_letter_code
_entity_poly.pdbx_strand_id
1 'polypeptide(L)'
;MAALDDGLITPTDSFHVGSGLYQYKGKWVRDHYWRQGRDRGYLTVKEGIEVSSNIVMAKLAVQAYGAQPRKYVDAIDRMGLRKQLTWDVPLSGIEGTSAIRYPDDKRNPWSKTTLPWMSFGYET
;
A
#
# COMPACT_ATOMS: atom_id res chain seq x y z
N MET A 1 8.13 3.92 1.70
CA MET A 1 9.07 4.18 2.81
C MET A 1 9.22 2.96 3.69
N ALA A 2 8.18 2.49 4.40
CA ALA A 2 8.25 1.30 5.26
C ALA A 2 9.08 0.12 4.75
N ALA A 3 8.82 -0.38 3.54
CA ALA A 3 9.55 -1.53 2.99
C ALA A 3 11.02 -1.24 2.62
N LEU A 4 11.34 0.03 2.31
CA LEU A 4 12.73 0.47 2.13
C LEU A 4 13.44 0.54 3.48
N ASP A 5 12.79 1.10 4.50
CA ASP A 5 13.34 1.23 5.85
C ASP A 5 13.59 -0.14 6.50
N ASP A 6 12.68 -1.10 6.24
CA ASP A 6 12.81 -2.49 6.69
C ASP A 6 13.81 -3.31 5.84
N GLY A 7 14.41 -2.70 4.81
CA GLY A 7 15.39 -3.35 3.91
C GLY A 7 14.81 -4.50 3.08
N LEU A 8 13.48 -4.52 2.89
CA LEU A 8 12.77 -5.60 2.19
C LEU A 8 12.75 -5.42 0.67
N ILE A 9 13.03 -4.21 0.21
CA ILE A 9 13.12 -3.83 -1.19
C ILE A 9 14.17 -2.75 -1.42
N THR A 10 14.60 -2.59 -2.66
CA THR A 10 15.45 -1.48 -3.12
C THR A 10 14.71 -0.60 -4.14
N PRO A 11 15.11 0.68 -4.34
CA PRO A 11 14.51 1.53 -5.37
C PRO A 11 14.63 0.98 -6.80
N THR A 12 15.62 0.11 -7.04
CA THR A 12 15.92 -0.53 -8.34
C THR A 12 15.19 -1.84 -8.57
N ASP A 13 14.59 -2.43 -7.53
CA ASP A 13 13.72 -3.60 -7.70
C ASP A 13 12.61 -3.24 -8.69
N SER A 14 12.21 -4.18 -9.53
CA SER A 14 11.24 -3.91 -10.60
C SER A 14 10.13 -4.94 -10.67
N PHE A 15 8.96 -4.48 -11.10
CA PHE A 15 7.75 -5.26 -11.19
C PHE A 15 7.13 -5.08 -12.57
N HIS A 16 6.71 -6.18 -13.19
CA HIS A 16 5.98 -6.13 -14.45
C HIS A 16 4.60 -5.48 -14.23
N VAL A 17 4.30 -4.37 -14.91
CA VAL A 17 3.02 -3.64 -14.83
C VAL A 17 2.14 -3.82 -16.06
N GLY A 18 2.71 -4.32 -17.16
CA GLY A 18 1.97 -4.56 -18.39
C GLY A 18 1.29 -3.30 -18.93
N SER A 19 0.06 -3.47 -19.42
CA SER A 19 -0.82 -2.38 -19.89
C SER A 19 -1.51 -1.58 -18.78
N GLY A 20 -1.06 -1.70 -17.52
CA GLY A 20 -1.72 -1.07 -16.37
C GLY A 20 -2.86 -1.89 -15.78
N LEU A 21 -2.89 -3.19 -16.06
CA LEU A 21 -3.87 -4.15 -15.55
C LEU A 21 -3.16 -5.31 -14.85
N TYR A 22 -3.49 -5.55 -13.58
CA TYR A 22 -2.97 -6.66 -12.79
C TYR A 22 -4.10 -7.35 -12.03
N GLN A 23 -4.27 -8.65 -12.23
CA GLN A 23 -5.26 -9.42 -11.48
C GLN A 23 -4.62 -10.07 -10.24
N TYR A 24 -5.19 -9.79 -9.08
CA TYR A 24 -4.78 -10.40 -7.82
C TYR A 24 -6.00 -10.98 -7.10
N LYS A 25 -5.97 -12.30 -6.90
CA LYS A 25 -7.03 -13.06 -6.20
C LYS A 25 -8.44 -12.76 -6.77
N GLY A 26 -8.53 -12.68 -8.10
CA GLY A 26 -9.79 -12.44 -8.82
C GLY A 26 -10.21 -10.98 -8.92
N LYS A 27 -9.55 -10.04 -8.22
CA LYS A 27 -9.81 -8.60 -8.31
C LYS A 27 -8.76 -7.91 -9.18
N TRP A 28 -9.19 -6.85 -9.88
CA TRP A 28 -8.31 -6.04 -10.72
C TRP A 28 -7.70 -4.88 -9.93
N VAL A 29 -6.38 -4.78 -9.97
CA VAL A 29 -5.63 -3.55 -9.69
C VAL A 29 -5.41 -2.84 -11.02
N ARG A 30 -5.66 -1.54 -11.04
CA ARG A 30 -5.59 -0.71 -12.25
C ARG A 30 -4.73 0.51 -12.00
N ASP A 31 -3.78 0.77 -12.88
CA ASP A 31 -3.03 2.03 -12.91
C ASP A 31 -3.80 3.08 -13.71
N HIS A 32 -3.56 4.37 -13.46
CA HIS A 32 -4.33 5.47 -14.08
C HIS A 32 -4.37 5.43 -15.62
N TYR A 33 -3.37 4.81 -16.26
CA TYR A 33 -3.25 4.70 -17.72
C TYR A 33 -3.85 3.40 -18.32
N TRP A 34 -4.51 2.55 -17.53
CA TRP A 34 -4.94 1.20 -17.95
C TRP A 34 -5.82 1.16 -19.23
N ARG A 35 -6.54 2.24 -19.52
CA ARG A 35 -7.41 2.35 -20.72
C ARG A 35 -6.65 2.62 -22.01
N GLN A 36 -5.37 2.99 -21.94
CA GLN A 36 -4.55 3.31 -23.12
C GLN A 36 -4.09 2.06 -23.87
N GLY A 37 -4.10 0.89 -23.21
CA GLY A 37 -3.66 -0.38 -23.80
C GLY A 37 -2.16 -0.50 -24.09
N ARG A 38 -1.38 0.58 -23.90
CA ARG A 38 0.07 0.57 -24.08
C ARG A 38 0.75 -0.23 -22.99
N ASP A 39 1.48 -1.26 -23.40
CA ASP A 39 2.34 -2.02 -22.50
C ASP A 39 3.54 -1.16 -22.06
N ARG A 40 3.75 -1.08 -20.74
CA ARG A 40 4.91 -0.42 -20.12
C ARG A 40 5.97 -1.41 -19.63
N GLY A 41 5.74 -2.72 -19.76
CA GLY A 41 6.69 -3.74 -19.33
C GLY A 41 6.91 -3.69 -17.82
N TYR A 42 8.17 -3.50 -17.41
CA TYR A 42 8.57 -3.39 -16.01
C TYR A 42 8.70 -1.93 -15.59
N LEU A 43 8.30 -1.64 -14.35
CA LEU A 43 8.65 -0.41 -13.66
C LEU A 43 9.46 -0.75 -12.42
N THR A 44 10.50 0.02 -12.16
CA THR A 44 11.22 0.02 -10.88
C THR A 44 10.32 0.55 -9.76
N VAL A 45 10.69 0.28 -8.51
CA VAL A 45 10.01 0.86 -7.33
C VAL A 45 10.03 2.39 -7.42
N LYS A 46 11.17 2.97 -7.81
CA LYS A 46 11.31 4.42 -8.00
C LYS A 46 10.29 4.96 -9.02
N GLU A 47 10.28 4.40 -10.23
CA GLU A 47 9.36 4.82 -11.28
C GLU A 47 7.90 4.61 -10.85
N GLY A 48 7.61 3.50 -10.17
CA GLY A 48 6.28 3.19 -9.65
C GLY A 48 5.78 4.24 -8.65
N ILE A 49 6.65 4.78 -7.80
CA ILE A 49 6.33 5.91 -6.92
C ILE A 49 6.10 7.18 -7.74
N GLU A 50 6.99 7.49 -8.68
CA GLU A 50 6.92 8.70 -9.52
C GLU A 50 5.62 8.79 -10.33
N VAL A 51 5.14 7.67 -10.86
CA VAL A 51 3.91 7.62 -11.68
C VAL A 51 2.66 7.21 -10.90
N SER A 52 2.78 7.01 -9.58
CA SER A 52 1.71 6.51 -8.71
C SER A 52 1.07 5.22 -9.26
N SER A 53 1.90 4.21 -9.52
CA SER A 53 1.46 2.89 -9.97
C SER A 53 0.91 2.07 -8.80
N ASN A 54 -0.40 1.87 -8.78
CA ASN A 54 -1.09 0.97 -7.87
C ASN A 54 -0.57 -0.47 -8.02
N ILE A 55 -0.20 -0.89 -9.23
CA ILE A 55 0.32 -2.23 -9.49
C ILE A 55 1.68 -2.44 -8.82
N VAL A 56 2.59 -1.47 -8.96
CA VAL A 56 3.89 -1.54 -8.27
C VAL A 56 3.68 -1.57 -6.76
N MET A 57 2.84 -0.70 -6.21
CA MET A 57 2.57 -0.67 -4.76
C MET A 57 1.98 -1.99 -4.25
N ALA A 58 1.00 -2.54 -4.97
CA ALA A 58 0.35 -3.79 -4.61
C ALA A 58 1.33 -4.98 -4.62
N LYS A 59 2.16 -5.09 -5.67
CA LYS A 59 3.14 -6.18 -5.78
C LYS A 59 4.25 -6.06 -4.76
N LEU A 60 4.77 -4.85 -4.54
CA LEU A 60 5.76 -4.54 -3.52
C LEU A 60 5.25 -4.93 -2.13
N ALA A 61 4.05 -4.51 -1.76
CA ALA A 61 3.51 -4.81 -0.43
C ALA A 61 3.32 -6.31 -0.20
N VAL A 62 2.83 -7.03 -1.21
CA VAL A 62 2.70 -8.49 -1.15
C VAL A 62 4.06 -9.17 -1.05
N GLN A 63 5.07 -8.72 -1.81
CA GLN A 63 6.42 -9.25 -1.73
C GLN A 63 7.06 -9.00 -0.36
N ALA A 64 6.98 -7.78 0.15
CA ALA A 64 7.64 -7.37 1.39
C ALA A 64 6.96 -7.95 2.64
N TYR A 65 5.62 -7.94 2.68
CA TYR A 65 4.87 -8.22 3.90
C TYR A 65 3.89 -9.39 3.79
N GLY A 66 3.77 -10.04 2.64
CA GLY A 66 2.80 -11.12 2.42
C GLY A 66 2.96 -12.30 3.40
N ALA A 67 4.20 -12.59 3.82
CA ALA A 67 4.49 -13.63 4.80
C ALA A 67 4.18 -13.22 6.25
N GLN A 68 4.28 -11.93 6.57
CA GLN A 68 4.03 -11.37 7.91
C GLN A 68 3.23 -10.06 7.80
N PRO A 69 1.93 -10.13 7.46
CA PRO A 69 1.16 -8.94 7.14
C PRO A 69 1.03 -7.93 8.28
N ARG A 70 1.19 -8.39 9.53
CA ARG A 70 1.23 -7.53 10.72
C ARG A 70 2.32 -6.47 10.64
N LYS A 71 3.50 -6.79 10.09
CA LYS A 71 4.60 -5.84 9.93
C LYS A 71 4.23 -4.62 9.07
N TYR A 72 3.33 -4.80 8.09
CA TYR A 72 2.82 -3.69 7.29
C TYR A 72 2.04 -2.70 8.15
N VAL A 73 1.20 -3.19 9.05
CA VAL A 73 0.38 -2.35 9.93
C VAL A 73 1.22 -1.73 11.05
N ASP A 74 2.17 -2.49 11.59
CA ASP A 74 3.15 -1.96 12.54
C ASP A 74 3.95 -0.80 11.91
N ALA A 75 4.26 -0.87 10.61
CA ALA A 75 4.92 0.23 9.91
C ALA A 75 4.01 1.46 9.74
N ILE A 76 2.71 1.28 9.49
CA ILE A 76 1.72 2.37 9.51
C ILE A 76 1.69 3.07 10.88
N ASP A 77 1.77 2.30 11.96
CA ASP A 77 1.82 2.83 13.32
C ASP A 77 3.11 3.58 13.62
N ARG A 78 4.26 3.07 13.16
CA ARG A 78 5.55 3.77 13.28
C ARG A 78 5.52 5.13 12.60
N MET A 79 4.84 5.24 11.45
CA MET A 79 4.63 6.52 10.75
C MET A 79 3.68 7.47 11.49
N GLY A 80 2.98 7.01 12.53
CA GLY A 80 2.11 7.85 13.36
C GLY A 80 0.71 8.06 12.79
N LEU A 81 0.31 7.33 11.74
CA LEU A 81 -0.98 7.54 11.05
C LEU A 81 -2.22 7.20 11.91
N ARG A 82 -2.04 6.50 13.03
CA ARG A 82 -3.10 6.24 14.03
C ARG A 82 -2.90 7.01 15.34
N LYS A 83 -1.83 7.79 15.46
CA LYS A 83 -1.57 8.57 16.67
C LYS A 83 -2.40 9.84 16.64
N GLN A 84 -2.97 10.17 17.79
CA GLN A 84 -3.62 11.47 17.96
C GLN A 84 -2.60 12.59 17.81
N LEU A 85 -3.00 13.63 17.10
CA LEU A 85 -2.19 14.82 16.90
C LEU A 85 -2.07 15.58 18.22
N THR A 86 -0.83 15.87 18.60
CA THR A 86 -0.55 16.80 19.70
C THR A 86 -0.20 18.15 19.09
N TRP A 87 -1.04 19.14 19.33
CA TRP A 87 -0.82 20.50 18.85
C TRP A 87 -0.08 21.31 19.92
N ASP A 88 0.95 22.04 19.50
CA ASP A 88 1.69 23.00 20.31
C ASP A 88 1.02 24.39 20.34
N VAL A 89 -0.13 24.51 19.67
CA VAL A 89 -1.00 25.68 19.68
C VAL A 89 -2.35 25.34 20.31
N PRO A 90 -3.04 26.30 20.95
CA PRO A 90 -4.37 26.09 21.51
C PRO A 90 -5.38 25.89 20.37
N LEU A 91 -5.50 24.64 19.92
CA LEU A 91 -6.46 24.22 18.89
C LEU A 91 -7.68 23.59 19.58
N SER A 92 -8.86 24.12 19.32
CA SER A 92 -10.13 23.51 19.70
C SER A 92 -10.80 22.92 18.46
N GLY A 93 -10.89 21.60 18.38
CA GLY A 93 -11.50 20.88 17.25
C GLY A 93 -11.71 19.40 17.53
N ILE A 94 -12.40 18.72 16.62
CA ILE A 94 -12.58 17.25 16.67
C ILE A 94 -11.55 16.63 15.73
N GLU A 95 -10.67 15.80 16.27
CA GLU A 95 -9.75 15.00 15.46
C GLU A 95 -10.47 13.81 14.84
N GLY A 96 -10.22 13.54 13.55
CA GLY A 96 -10.72 12.36 12.87
C GLY A 96 -10.00 11.09 13.34
N THR A 97 -10.74 9.99 13.48
CA THR A 97 -10.14 8.69 13.85
C THR A 97 -9.75 7.88 12.63
N SER A 98 -8.50 7.42 12.58
CA SER A 98 -8.02 6.51 11.54
C SER A 98 -8.54 5.08 11.75
N ALA A 99 -9.24 4.54 10.74
CA ALA A 99 -9.68 3.16 10.71
C ALA A 99 -8.76 2.32 9.82
N ILE A 100 -7.83 1.58 10.43
CA ILE A 100 -6.88 0.69 9.74
C ILE A 100 -7.16 -0.74 10.15
N ARG A 101 -7.33 -1.65 9.18
CA ARG A 101 -7.58 -3.06 9.47
C ARG A 101 -6.31 -3.75 9.98
N TYR A 102 -6.50 -4.66 10.91
CA TYR A 102 -5.46 -5.48 11.50
C TYR A 102 -5.66 -6.97 11.17
N PRO A 103 -4.59 -7.75 10.90
CA PRO A 103 -4.72 -9.17 10.59
C PRO A 103 -5.39 -9.99 11.71
N ASP A 104 -5.25 -9.55 12.96
CA ASP A 104 -5.81 -10.15 14.17
C ASP A 104 -7.16 -9.54 14.60
N ASP A 105 -7.72 -8.59 13.85
CA ASP A 105 -9.08 -8.08 14.09
C ASP A 105 -10.12 -9.15 13.71
N LYS A 106 -10.63 -9.86 14.73
CA LYS A 106 -11.66 -10.88 14.58
C LYS A 106 -13.00 -10.33 14.05
N ARG A 107 -13.28 -9.04 14.24
CA ARG A 107 -14.52 -8.41 13.78
C ARG A 107 -14.43 -8.05 12.29
N ASN A 108 -13.24 -7.68 11.82
CA ASN A 108 -12.99 -7.33 10.42
C ASN A 108 -11.76 -8.07 9.87
N PRO A 109 -11.80 -9.40 9.73
CA PRO A 109 -10.65 -10.21 9.34
C PRO A 109 -10.16 -9.87 7.93
N TRP A 110 -8.83 -9.84 7.74
CA TRP A 110 -8.25 -9.55 6.44
C TRP A 110 -8.74 -10.52 5.37
N SER A 111 -9.17 -9.96 4.24
CA SER A 111 -9.38 -10.71 3.03
C SER A 111 -8.03 -10.99 2.36
N LYS A 112 -8.02 -11.89 1.36
CA LYS A 112 -6.82 -12.13 0.56
C LYS A 112 -6.34 -10.86 -0.18
N THR A 113 -7.19 -9.85 -0.35
CA THR A 113 -6.88 -8.59 -1.07
C THR A 113 -6.51 -7.43 -0.15
N THR A 114 -6.66 -7.57 1.17
CA THR A 114 -6.49 -6.46 2.11
C THR A 114 -5.10 -5.83 2.04
N LEU A 115 -4.04 -6.64 2.11
CA LEU A 115 -2.66 -6.14 2.04
C LEU A 115 -2.37 -5.30 0.79
N PRO A 116 -2.58 -5.81 -0.44
CA PRO A 116 -2.31 -5.01 -1.63
C PRO A 116 -3.19 -3.79 -1.74
N TRP A 117 -4.46 -3.82 -1.31
CA TRP A 117 -5.34 -2.65 -1.42
C TRP A 117 -4.89 -1.53 -0.48
N MET A 118 -4.54 -1.89 0.76
CA MET A 118 -4.03 -0.92 1.73
C MET A 118 -2.74 -0.25 1.28
N SER A 119 -1.95 -0.92 0.41
CA SER A 119 -0.69 -0.37 -0.12
C SER A 119 -0.85 0.82 -1.05
N PHE A 120 -2.03 0.99 -1.66
CA PHE A 120 -2.36 2.14 -2.50
C PHE A 120 -3.57 2.93 -1.96
N GLY A 121 -3.84 2.80 -0.65
CA GLY A 121 -4.77 3.68 0.08
C GLY A 121 -6.24 3.25 0.06
N TYR A 122 -6.56 2.03 -0.35
CA TYR A 122 -7.94 1.52 -0.32
C TYR A 122 -8.05 0.34 0.62
N GLU A 123 -9.25 0.07 1.11
CA GLU A 123 -9.56 -1.24 1.63
C GLU A 123 -11.05 -1.56 1.43
N THR A 124 -11.36 -2.81 1.08
CA THR A 124 -12.72 -3.29 0.82
C THR A 124 -13.17 -4.35 1.82
#